data_AF-A0A6I3G2R8-F1
#
_entry.id   AF-A0A6I3G2R8-F1
#
_cell.length_a   1.000
_cell.length_b   1.000
_cell.length_c   1.000
_cell.angle_alpha   90.00
_cell.angle_beta   90.00
_cell.angle_gamma   90.00
#
_symmetry.space_group_name_H-M   'P 1'
#
loop_
_entity.id
_entity.type
_entity.pdbx_description
1 polymer ?
#
loop_
_entity_poly.entity_id
_entity_poly.type
_entity_poly.pdbx_seq_one_letter_code
_entity_poly.pdbx_strand_id
1 'polypeptide(L)'
;MSRTVMLCTVSPYAEVWMRTVTSKSKKSSGSPTVVFVDVDNTLVRGASIYMFGLEAWKSGFIRWHHVVPALFHQRSFIKQGETTKRVKSTRERAQALAAGHSVADFVQVGESAWRRSIAPKVFPDVLATLREHRDRGRQVWLLTASPTVLASIIARDL
;
A
#
# COMPACT_ATOMS: atom_id res chain seq x y z
N MET A 1 -23.50 -0.06 8.86
CA MET A 1 -22.53 -0.29 9.95
C MET A 1 -21.16 -0.45 9.32
N SER A 2 -20.28 0.56 9.42
CA SER A 2 -18.94 0.51 8.82
C SER A 2 -18.01 -0.35 9.68
N ARG A 3 -17.57 -1.50 9.18
CA ARG A 3 -16.64 -2.41 9.87
C ARG A 3 -15.21 -2.11 9.38
N THR A 4 -14.32 -1.72 10.27
CA THR A 4 -12.98 -1.16 9.95
C THR A 4 -11.97 -2.24 9.57
N VAL A 5 -11.32 -2.10 8.41
CA VAL A 5 -10.00 -2.71 8.13
C VAL A 5 -8.94 -1.70 8.55
N MET A 6 -8.02 -2.11 9.43
CA MET A 6 -7.03 -1.20 10.00
C MET A 6 -5.69 -1.34 9.29
N LEU A 7 -5.09 -0.21 8.93
CA LEU A 7 -3.80 -0.16 8.28
C LEU A 7 -2.69 -0.05 9.33
N CYS A 8 -1.76 -1.00 9.36
CA CYS A 8 -0.58 -0.90 10.23
C CYS A 8 0.58 -0.29 9.44
N THR A 9 0.88 1.00 9.65
CA THR A 9 2.08 1.63 9.07
C THR A 9 3.01 2.09 10.17
N VAL A 10 4.31 1.80 10.04
CA VAL A 10 5.39 2.46 10.80
C VAL A 10 5.71 3.82 10.17
N SER A 11 4.72 4.71 10.12
CA SER A 11 4.91 6.10 9.68
C SER A 11 5.05 7.01 10.90
N PRO A 12 5.98 7.98 10.93
CA PRO A 12 6.04 8.99 11.99
C PRO A 12 4.78 9.88 12.05
N TYR A 13 3.80 9.67 11.16
CA TYR A 13 2.47 10.29 11.16
C TYR A 13 1.35 9.39 11.68
N ALA A 14 1.66 8.25 12.33
CA ALA A 14 0.66 7.33 12.85
C ALA A 14 -0.32 7.98 13.87
N GLU A 15 0.07 9.06 14.54
CA GLU A 15 -0.79 9.76 15.50
C GLU A 15 -2.03 10.42 14.89
N VAL A 16 -1.98 10.83 13.61
CA VAL A 16 -3.12 11.49 12.95
C VAL A 16 -4.26 10.50 12.70
N TRP A 17 -3.97 9.21 12.52
CA TRP A 17 -4.96 8.17 12.24
C TRP A 17 -5.42 7.38 13.47
N MET A 18 -4.66 7.42 14.58
CA MET A 18 -5.06 6.76 15.83
C MET A 18 -6.21 7.48 16.54
N ARG A 19 -6.47 8.77 16.28
CA ARG A 19 -7.51 9.54 16.98
C ARG A 19 -8.95 9.21 16.58
N THR A 20 -9.17 8.53 15.44
CA THR A 20 -10.54 8.29 14.93
C THR A 20 -11.07 6.87 15.19
N VAL A 21 -10.30 6.01 15.86
CA VAL A 21 -10.71 4.62 16.19
C VAL A 21 -10.96 4.49 17.70
N THR A 22 -11.77 5.38 18.26
CA THR A 22 -12.41 5.16 19.58
C THR A 22 -13.90 4.88 19.42
N SER A 23 -14.26 4.06 18.43
CA SER A 23 -15.58 3.42 18.43
C SER A 23 -15.59 2.36 19.51
N LYS A 24 -16.28 2.67 20.61
CA LYS A 24 -16.56 1.82 21.78
C LYS A 24 -16.88 0.37 21.35
N SER A 25 -15.86 -0.49 21.40
CA SER A 25 -15.99 -1.91 21.11
C SER A 25 -16.96 -2.54 22.11
N LYS A 26 -18.06 -3.12 21.62
CA LYS A 26 -19.00 -3.91 22.42
C LYS A 26 -18.25 -5.17 22.85
N LYS A 27 -18.00 -5.35 24.16
CA LYS A 27 -17.31 -6.53 24.71
C LYS A 27 -17.99 -7.82 24.22
N SER A 28 -17.40 -8.49 23.24
CA SER A 28 -17.70 -9.88 22.93
C SER A 28 -16.99 -10.77 23.96
N SER A 29 -17.68 -11.78 24.47
CA SER A 29 -17.26 -12.67 25.57
C SER A 29 -16.15 -13.68 25.21
N GLY A 30 -15.26 -13.33 24.29
CA GLY A 30 -14.11 -14.16 23.88
C GLY A 30 -12.85 -13.30 23.74
N SER A 31 -11.67 -13.92 23.85
CA SER A 31 -10.40 -13.24 23.64
C SER A 31 -10.37 -12.55 22.27
N PRO A 32 -9.97 -11.26 22.20
CA PRO A 32 -9.99 -10.52 20.94
C PRO A 32 -9.07 -11.21 19.93
N THR A 33 -9.66 -11.68 18.82
CA THR A 33 -8.92 -12.29 17.71
C THR A 33 -8.64 -11.24 16.64
N VAL A 34 -7.38 -11.15 16.22
CA VAL A 34 -6.91 -10.24 15.16
C VAL A 34 -6.31 -11.09 14.04
N VAL A 35 -6.63 -10.75 12.79
CA VAL A 35 -6.09 -11.38 11.59
C VAL A 35 -5.20 -10.37 10.88
N PHE A 36 -3.95 -10.75 10.65
CA PHE A 36 -3.01 -9.98 9.84
C PHE A 36 -2.92 -10.59 8.45
N VAL A 37 -2.94 -9.76 7.42
CA VAL A 37 -2.83 -10.21 6.04
C VAL A 37 -1.91 -9.27 5.26
N ASP A 38 -0.97 -9.85 4.54
CA ASP A 38 -0.16 -9.11 3.56
C ASP A 38 -0.95 -8.93 2.25
N VAL A 39 -0.54 -7.94 1.46
CA VAL A 39 -1.18 -7.59 0.20
C VAL A 39 -0.55 -8.37 -0.96
N ASP A 40 0.75 -8.19 -1.18
CA ASP A 40 1.42 -8.62 -2.39
C ASP A 40 1.69 -10.13 -2.37
N ASN A 41 1.27 -10.85 -3.42
CA ASN A 41 1.29 -12.32 -3.49
C ASN A 41 0.54 -13.08 -2.38
N THR A 42 -0.19 -12.38 -1.50
CA THR A 42 -1.00 -12.97 -0.43
C THR A 42 -2.48 -12.69 -0.67
N LEU A 43 -2.92 -11.44 -0.61
CA LEU A 43 -4.29 -11.03 -0.94
C LEU A 43 -4.48 -10.79 -2.45
N VAL A 44 -3.44 -10.30 -3.11
CA VAL A 44 -3.45 -9.94 -4.53
C VAL A 44 -2.39 -10.75 -5.26
N ARG A 45 -2.72 -11.23 -6.46
CA ARG A 45 -1.74 -11.87 -7.34
C ARG A 45 -0.76 -10.84 -7.92
N GLY A 46 0.51 -10.95 -7.56
CA GLY A 46 1.59 -10.08 -8.02
C GLY A 46 1.86 -8.92 -7.07
N ALA A 47 2.75 -8.01 -7.52
CA ALA A 47 3.15 -6.83 -6.73
C ALA A 47 2.30 -5.61 -7.09
N SER A 48 1.60 -5.04 -6.12
CA SER A 48 0.77 -3.85 -6.25
C SER A 48 1.57 -2.63 -6.73
N ILE A 49 2.81 -2.47 -6.27
CA ILE A 49 3.69 -1.37 -6.70
C ILE A 49 4.01 -1.42 -8.20
N TYR A 50 4.13 -2.62 -8.76
CA TYR A 50 4.36 -2.79 -10.20
C TYR A 50 3.12 -2.37 -11.01
N MET A 51 1.94 -2.78 -10.55
CA MET A 51 0.67 -2.40 -11.18
C MET A 51 0.41 -0.90 -11.08
N PHE A 52 0.75 -0.30 -9.94
CA PHE A 52 0.74 1.15 -9.77
C PHE A 52 1.70 1.83 -10.75
N GLY A 53 2.95 1.39 -10.83
CA GLY A 53 3.95 1.94 -11.75
C GLY A 53 3.50 1.89 -13.20
N LEU A 54 2.81 0.83 -13.61
CA LEU A 54 2.25 0.70 -14.95
C LEU A 54 1.12 1.72 -15.21
N GLU A 55 0.22 1.95 -14.26
CA GLU A 55 -0.81 2.99 -14.42
C GLU A 55 -0.23 4.41 -14.31
N ALA A 56 0.78 4.62 -13.46
CA ALA A 56 1.51 5.86 -13.36
C ALA A 56 2.21 6.19 -14.69
N TRP A 57 2.76 5.18 -15.36
CA TRP A 57 3.32 5.30 -16.69
C TRP A 57 2.27 5.70 -17.74
N LYS A 58 1.15 4.97 -17.80
CA LYS A 58 0.07 5.22 -18.77
C LYS A 58 -0.60 6.58 -18.60
N SER A 59 -0.70 7.07 -17.37
CA SER A 59 -1.28 8.39 -17.06
C SER A 59 -0.30 9.54 -17.30
N GLY A 60 0.95 9.27 -17.66
CA GLY A 60 1.99 10.30 -17.84
C GLY A 60 2.55 10.83 -16.51
N PHE A 61 2.10 10.30 -15.36
CA PHE A 61 2.64 10.61 -14.04
C PHE A 61 4.12 10.19 -13.94
N ILE A 62 4.50 9.04 -14.52
CA ILE A 62 5.90 8.66 -14.69
C ILE A 62 6.26 8.73 -16.17
N ARG A 63 7.37 9.43 -16.49
CA ARG A 63 7.90 9.58 -17.84
C ARG A 63 9.27 8.92 -17.97
N TRP A 64 9.76 8.75 -19.21
CA TRP A 64 11.03 8.04 -19.47
C TRP A 64 12.22 8.65 -18.71
N HIS A 65 12.25 9.98 -18.58
CA HIS A 65 13.31 10.68 -17.85
C HIS A 65 13.31 10.40 -16.34
N HIS A 66 12.20 9.89 -15.77
CA HIS A 66 12.14 9.42 -14.40
C HIS A 66 12.64 7.97 -14.26
N VAL A 67 12.33 7.11 -15.24
CA VAL A 67 12.63 5.67 -15.19
C VAL A 67 14.10 5.38 -15.51
N VAL A 68 14.66 6.05 -16.52
CA VAL A 68 16.02 5.77 -16.99
C VAL A 68 17.07 5.93 -15.87
N PRO A 69 17.10 7.04 -15.11
CA PRO A 69 18.03 7.17 -13.97
C PRO A 69 17.78 6.11 -12.89
N ALA A 70 16.52 5.82 -12.56
CA ALA A 70 16.17 4.81 -11.57
C ALA A 70 16.68 3.41 -11.97
N LEU A 71 16.59 3.07 -13.26
CA LEU A 71 17.09 1.80 -13.79
C LEU A 71 18.61 1.70 -13.72
N PHE A 72 19.33 2.78 -14.03
CA PHE A 72 20.78 2.86 -13.86
C PHE A 72 21.17 2.69 -12.40
N HIS A 73 20.45 3.33 -11.48
CA HIS A 73 20.68 3.16 -10.04
C HIS A 73 20.43 1.74 -9.56
N GLN A 74 19.33 1.11 -9.98
CA GLN A 74 19.03 -0.28 -9.64
C GLN A 74 20.14 -1.22 -10.14
N ARG A 75 20.62 -1.03 -11.37
CA ARG A 75 21.75 -1.81 -11.92
C ARG A 75 23.04 -1.58 -11.16
N SER A 76 23.36 -0.33 -10.80
CA SER A 76 24.54 -0.02 -9.99
C SER A 76 24.43 -0.63 -8.59
N PHE A 77 23.23 -0.65 -7.99
CA PHE A 77 22.98 -1.27 -6.69
C PHE A 77 23.22 -2.78 -6.70
N ILE A 78 22.65 -3.50 -7.69
CA ILE A 78 22.88 -4.94 -7.87
C ILE A 78 24.39 -5.24 -8.01
N LYS A 79 25.15 -4.38 -8.68
CA LYS A 79 26.59 -4.59 -8.92
C LYS A 79 27.48 -4.25 -7.72
N GLN A 80 27.12 -3.29 -6.89
CA GLN A 80 28.05 -2.67 -5.93
C GLN A 80 27.57 -2.70 -4.48
N GLY A 81 26.34 -3.16 -4.20
CA GLY A 81 25.78 -3.19 -2.86
C GLY A 81 25.44 -1.82 -2.26
N GLU A 82 25.01 -1.84 -1.00
CA GLU A 82 24.51 -0.66 -0.27
C GLU A 82 25.63 0.12 0.44
N THR A 83 25.55 1.45 0.43
CA THR A 83 26.44 2.35 1.18
C THR A 83 25.63 3.55 1.67
N THR A 84 25.89 4.06 2.88
CA THR A 84 25.15 5.18 3.49
C THR A 84 25.08 6.45 2.62
N LYS A 85 26.13 6.76 1.86
CA LYS A 85 26.13 7.86 0.87
C LYS A 85 25.11 7.64 -0.26
N ARG A 86 24.89 6.39 -0.68
CA ARG A 86 24.00 6.02 -1.78
C ARG A 86 22.54 6.12 -1.35
N VAL A 87 22.21 5.76 -0.10
CA VAL A 87 20.88 5.90 0.51
C VAL A 87 20.41 7.35 0.52
N LYS A 88 21.26 8.31 0.94
CA LYS A 88 20.92 9.75 0.88
C LYS A 88 20.60 10.21 -0.55
N SER A 89 21.42 9.83 -1.52
CA SER A 89 21.19 10.21 -2.93
C SER A 89 19.93 9.59 -3.53
N THR A 90 19.53 8.39 -3.09
CA THR A 90 18.26 7.77 -3.52
C THR A 90 17.06 8.53 -2.96
N ARG A 91 17.14 8.96 -1.70
CA ARG A 91 16.08 9.77 -1.06
C ARG A 91 15.90 11.12 -1.75
N GLU A 92 16.98 11.84 -2.02
CA GLU A 92 16.95 13.13 -2.70
C GLU A 92 16.37 13.00 -4.12
N ARG A 93 16.71 11.93 -4.85
CA ARG A 93 16.12 11.66 -6.17
C ARG A 93 14.65 11.26 -6.09
N ALA A 94 14.25 10.46 -5.10
CA ALA A 94 12.84 10.14 -4.87
C ALA A 94 12.03 11.40 -4.53
N GLN A 95 12.62 12.35 -3.80
CA GLN A 95 12.01 13.66 -3.56
C GLN A 95 11.93 14.50 -4.84
N ALA A 96 12.94 14.48 -5.70
CA ALA A 96 12.89 15.16 -7.00
C ALA A 96 11.82 14.56 -7.94
N LEU A 97 11.57 13.25 -7.87
CA LEU A 97 10.47 12.59 -8.59
C LEU A 97 9.10 13.00 -8.06
N ALA A 98 8.99 13.29 -6.77
CA ALA A 98 7.77 13.82 -6.16
C ALA A 98 7.62 15.34 -6.39
N ALA A 99 8.72 16.07 -6.63
CA ALA A 99 8.77 17.49 -6.87
C ALA A 99 8.16 17.83 -8.26
N GLY A 100 6.83 17.90 -8.30
CA GLY A 100 6.06 18.13 -9.53
C GLY A 100 4.70 17.44 -9.55
N HIS A 101 4.45 16.54 -8.60
CA HIS A 101 3.18 15.82 -8.49
C HIS A 101 2.52 16.09 -7.15
N SER A 102 1.22 16.38 -7.15
CA SER A 102 0.47 16.53 -5.92
C SER A 102 0.19 15.16 -5.29
N VAL A 103 -0.04 15.14 -3.98
CA VAL A 103 -0.53 13.94 -3.29
C VAL A 103 -1.87 13.48 -3.89
N ALA A 104 -2.70 14.41 -4.36
CA ALA A 104 -3.97 14.11 -5.01
C ALA A 104 -3.76 13.33 -6.32
N ASP A 105 -2.78 13.72 -7.15
CA ASP A 105 -2.46 13.01 -8.38
C ASP A 105 -1.99 11.58 -8.08
N PHE A 106 -1.15 11.41 -7.04
CA PHE A 106 -0.70 10.09 -6.61
C PHE A 106 -1.87 9.20 -6.15
N VAL A 107 -2.83 9.77 -5.41
CA VAL A 107 -4.07 9.08 -5.02
C VAL A 107 -4.88 8.70 -6.24
N GLN A 108 -5.06 9.59 -7.22
CA GLN A 108 -5.80 9.29 -8.45
C GLN A 108 -5.17 8.14 -9.25
N VAL A 109 -3.84 8.12 -9.37
CA VAL A 109 -3.12 6.99 -9.98
C VAL A 109 -3.35 5.71 -9.16
N GLY A 110 -3.33 5.79 -7.84
CA GLY A 110 -3.63 4.68 -6.94
C GLY A 110 -5.03 4.10 -7.15
N GLU A 111 -6.04 4.97 -7.24
CA GLU A 111 -7.44 4.58 -7.50
C GLU A 111 -7.59 3.94 -8.89
N SER A 112 -6.90 4.49 -9.90
CA SER A 112 -6.87 3.89 -11.24
C SER A 112 -6.21 2.51 -11.24
N ALA A 113 -5.06 2.38 -10.56
CA ALA A 113 -4.35 1.12 -10.39
C ALA A 113 -5.20 0.08 -9.67
N TRP A 114 -5.88 0.47 -8.59
CA TRP A 114 -6.79 -0.39 -7.88
C TRP A 114 -7.89 -0.93 -8.81
N ARG A 115 -8.68 -0.03 -9.41
CA ARG A 115 -9.82 -0.39 -10.24
C ARG A 115 -9.45 -1.21 -11.48
N ARG A 116 -8.36 -0.87 -12.17
CA ARG A 116 -8.02 -1.46 -13.47
C ARG A 116 -7.13 -2.68 -13.36
N SER A 117 -6.24 -2.73 -12.37
CA SER A 117 -5.13 -3.68 -12.36
C SER A 117 -5.06 -4.55 -11.12
N ILE A 118 -5.33 -4.01 -9.93
CA ILE A 118 -5.13 -4.71 -8.65
C ILE A 118 -6.40 -5.45 -8.22
N ALA A 119 -7.56 -4.80 -8.19
CA ALA A 119 -8.82 -5.41 -7.74
C ALA A 119 -9.21 -6.68 -8.54
N PRO A 120 -9.04 -6.74 -9.88
CA PRO A 120 -9.31 -7.97 -10.64
C PRO A 120 -8.37 -9.13 -10.31
N LYS A 121 -7.27 -8.88 -9.59
CA LYS A 121 -6.26 -9.88 -9.21
C LYS A 121 -6.34 -10.28 -7.73
N VAL A 122 -7.34 -9.81 -7.00
CA VAL A 122 -7.59 -10.24 -5.61
C VAL A 122 -7.95 -11.72 -5.62
N PHE A 123 -7.35 -12.50 -4.72
CA PHE A 123 -7.70 -13.90 -4.55
C PHE A 123 -9.09 -14.01 -3.91
N PRO A 124 -10.09 -14.62 -4.60
CA PRO A 124 -11.46 -14.68 -4.10
C PRO A 124 -11.56 -15.48 -2.79
N ASP A 125 -10.78 -16.55 -2.66
CA ASP A 125 -10.80 -17.42 -1.48
C ASP A 125 -10.23 -16.71 -0.23
N VAL A 126 -9.15 -15.96 -0.41
CA VAL A 126 -8.57 -15.13 0.66
C VAL A 126 -9.56 -14.04 1.07
N LEU A 127 -10.18 -13.38 0.08
CA LEU A 127 -11.21 -12.36 0.35
C LEU A 127 -12.41 -12.93 1.11
N ALA A 128 -12.90 -14.12 0.73
CA ALA A 128 -13.99 -14.80 1.42
C ALA A 128 -13.63 -15.11 2.88
N THR A 129 -12.41 -15.60 3.09
CA THR A 129 -11.87 -15.88 4.44
C THR A 129 -11.83 -14.61 5.29
N LEU A 130 -11.28 -13.51 4.76
CA LEU A 130 -11.22 -12.23 5.48
C LEU A 130 -12.62 -11.68 5.81
N ARG A 131 -13.59 -11.85 4.91
CA ARG A 131 -14.99 -11.48 5.15
C ARG A 131 -15.61 -12.31 6.26
N GLU A 132 -15.41 -13.62 6.28
CA GLU A 132 -15.86 -14.50 7.37
C GLU A 132 -15.30 -14.07 8.74
N HIS A 133 -14.01 -13.71 8.79
CA HIS A 133 -13.41 -13.18 10.01
C HIS A 133 -14.06 -11.86 10.46
N ARG A 134 -14.31 -10.92 9.54
CA ARG A 134 -15.05 -9.67 9.85
C ARG A 134 -16.49 -9.93 10.29
N ASP A 135 -17.15 -10.90 9.68
CA ASP A 135 -18.53 -11.26 10.01
C ASP A 135 -18.66 -11.85 11.41
N ARG A 136 -17.62 -12.54 11.87
CA ARG A 136 -17.47 -13.00 13.25
C ARG A 136 -17.00 -11.90 14.23
N GLY A 137 -16.93 -10.64 13.79
CA GLY A 137 -16.53 -9.50 14.64
C GLY A 137 -15.02 -9.45 14.95
N ARG A 138 -14.20 -10.20 14.21
CA ARG A 138 -12.73 -10.16 14.36
C ARG A 138 -12.17 -8.98 13.60
N GLN A 139 -11.04 -8.46 14.08
CA GLN A 139 -10.35 -7.36 13.39
C GLN A 139 -9.45 -7.92 12.28
N VAL A 140 -9.43 -7.24 11.13
CA VAL A 140 -8.55 -7.57 10.00
C VAL A 140 -7.63 -6.40 9.75
N TRP A 141 -6.34 -6.68 9.68
CA TRP A 141 -5.27 -5.69 9.56
C TRP A 141 -4.41 -5.99 8.33
N LEU A 142 -4.21 -4.98 7.49
CA LEU A 142 -3.25 -5.06 6.40
C LEU A 142 -1.85 -4.78 6.94
N LEU A 143 -0.92 -5.71 6.72
CA LEU A 143 0.49 -5.57 7.05
C LEU A 143 1.31 -5.70 5.77
N THR A 144 1.73 -4.56 5.20
CA THR A 144 2.37 -4.56 3.89
C THR A 144 3.43 -3.49 3.73
N ALA A 145 4.39 -3.75 2.84
CA ALA A 145 5.40 -2.79 2.40
C ALA A 145 4.94 -1.96 1.19
N SER A 146 3.75 -2.23 0.64
CA SER A 146 3.18 -1.40 -0.43
C SER A 146 2.97 0.05 0.06
N PRO A 147 3.01 1.05 -0.84
CA PRO A 147 2.76 2.44 -0.47
C PRO A 147 1.46 2.61 0.31
N THR A 148 1.50 3.45 1.35
CA THR A 148 0.34 3.72 2.23
C THR A 148 -0.93 4.02 1.45
N VAL A 149 -0.85 4.79 0.36
CA VAL A 149 -2.01 5.12 -0.48
C VAL A 149 -2.69 3.88 -1.04
N LEU A 150 -1.92 2.93 -1.61
CA LEU A 150 -2.49 1.68 -2.12
C LEU A 150 -3.08 0.86 -0.98
N ALA A 151 -2.35 0.73 0.12
CA ALA A 151 -2.81 -0.03 1.26
C ALA A 151 -4.10 0.56 1.88
N SER A 152 -4.24 1.89 1.91
CA SER A 152 -5.46 2.59 2.34
C SER A 152 -6.64 2.35 1.39
N ILE A 153 -6.41 2.39 0.07
CA ILE A 153 -7.46 2.12 -0.92
C ILE A 153 -7.95 0.67 -0.78
N ILE A 154 -7.01 -0.28 -0.66
CA ILE A 154 -7.33 -1.70 -0.47
C ILE A 154 -8.12 -1.89 0.84
N ALA A 155 -7.66 -1.32 1.95
CA ALA A 155 -8.35 -1.43 3.24
C ALA A 155 -9.78 -0.87 3.21
N ARG A 156 -10.01 0.22 2.46
CA ARG A 156 -11.33 0.84 2.31
C ARG A 156 -12.30 -0.05 1.52
N ASP A 157 -11.81 -0.71 0.48
CA ASP A 157 -12.64 -1.42 -0.49
C ASP A 157 -12.80 -2.93 -0.16
N LEU A 158 -12.04 -3.45 0.80
CA LEU A 158 -12.19 -4.80 1.38
C LEU A 158 -13.38 -4.91 2.34
#